data_AF-A0A5J4PIT3-F1
#
_entry.id   AF-A0A5J4PIT3-F1
#
_cell.length_a   1.000
_cell.length_b   1.000
_cell.length_c   1.000
_cell.angle_alpha   90.00
_cell.angle_beta   90.00
_cell.angle_gamma   90.00
#
_symmetry.space_group_name_H-M   'P 1'
#
loop_
_entity.id
_entity.type
_entity.pdbx_description
1 polymer ?
#
loop_
_entity_poly.entity_id
_entity_poly.type
_entity_poly.pdbx_seq_one_letter_code
_entity_poly.pdbx_strand_id
1 'polypeptide(L)'
;MRSFFATLTITVLLCSCNNLFTSDNFSAIEQGFITPPDSIKTGCYWYWLNDNLSKEGIIKDLQSMKKAGINRAFIGSNIVSGSDFGKVKIFTDEWYDMLHTALKTATELDIEIGLFNCPGWSQSGGPWIKPEQAMRYLASSELYIKGPAKITRQLAQPTDFFQDIKVIAVPVAPGYNVNLADISEPRLVSSKDRVSYMDVVLPKAAPARSLAIYPAYGNRLRATVELQVKDKNEFKTIKQFEADRSNFSVQVGFNPYAPVAVSFPEIEAKEYRIVFHNKQKEDIHIKQIRLSATPI
;
A
#
# COMPACT_ATOMS: atom_id res chain seq x y z
N MET A 1 5.58 -63.42 -29.45
CA MET A 1 5.63 -62.51 -28.28
C MET A 1 7.01 -62.48 -27.58
N ARG A 2 8.13 -62.58 -28.31
CA ARG A 2 9.49 -62.46 -27.74
C ARG A 2 10.56 -61.84 -28.67
N SER A 3 10.19 -61.41 -29.88
CA SER A 3 11.17 -60.87 -30.86
C SER A 3 10.82 -59.48 -31.41
N PHE A 4 9.76 -58.83 -30.90
CA PHE A 4 9.40 -57.45 -31.27
C PHE A 4 9.78 -56.40 -30.21
N PHE A 5 10.26 -56.84 -29.04
CA PHE A 5 10.67 -55.95 -27.94
C PHE A 5 12.16 -55.59 -27.94
N ALA A 6 12.98 -56.23 -28.78
CA ALA A 6 14.41 -55.94 -28.86
C ALA A 6 14.74 -54.76 -29.79
N THR A 7 13.90 -54.50 -30.80
CA THR A 7 14.15 -53.44 -31.80
C THR A 7 13.65 -52.07 -31.36
N LEU A 8 12.73 -52.00 -30.39
CA LEU A 8 12.20 -50.73 -29.88
C LEU A 8 13.10 -50.12 -28.77
N THR A 9 13.97 -50.92 -28.16
CA THR A 9 14.85 -50.47 -27.06
C THR A 9 16.17 -49.87 -27.57
N ILE A 10 16.56 -50.13 -28.83
CA ILE A 10 17.78 -49.57 -29.43
C ILE A 10 17.55 -48.17 -30.04
N THR A 11 16.32 -47.82 -30.41
CA THR A 11 16.00 -46.47 -30.92
C THR A 11 15.85 -45.43 -29.80
N VAL A 12 15.54 -45.86 -28.57
CA VAL A 12 15.39 -44.94 -27.42
C VAL A 12 16.73 -44.62 -26.75
N LEU A 13 17.78 -45.44 -26.94
CA LEU A 13 19.11 -45.15 -26.39
C LEU A 13 19.95 -44.15 -27.21
N LEU A 14 19.58 -43.86 -28.47
CA LEU A 14 20.26 -42.84 -29.29
C LEU A 14 19.68 -41.43 -29.11
N CYS A 15 18.55 -41.28 -28.40
CA CYS A 15 17.99 -39.96 -28.06
C CYS A 15 18.45 -39.41 -26.70
N SER A 16 19.26 -40.15 -25.94
CA SER A 16 19.72 -39.72 -24.59
C SER A 16 21.07 -39.00 -24.57
N CYS A 17 21.64 -38.68 -25.73
CA CYS A 17 22.85 -37.85 -25.86
C CYS A 17 22.59 -36.59 -26.69
N ASN A 18 21.58 -35.81 -26.31
CA ASN A 18 21.53 -34.39 -26.64
C ASN A 18 21.20 -33.61 -25.37
N ASN A 19 22.06 -33.74 -24.36
CA ASN A 19 22.39 -32.57 -23.57
C ASN A 19 23.15 -31.62 -24.52
N LEU A 20 22.40 -30.92 -25.38
CA LEU A 20 22.79 -29.64 -25.93
C LEU A 20 22.93 -28.70 -24.73
N PHE A 21 24.03 -28.85 -24.01
CA PHE A 21 24.74 -27.69 -23.53
C PHE A 21 25.07 -26.92 -24.80
N THR A 22 24.17 -26.04 -25.23
CA THR A 22 24.54 -24.93 -26.08
C THR A 22 25.70 -24.28 -25.38
N SER A 23 26.92 -24.51 -25.87
CA SER A 23 28.00 -23.56 -25.63
C SER A 23 27.38 -22.21 -25.97
N ASP A 24 27.28 -21.31 -24.99
CA ASP A 24 26.82 -19.95 -25.25
C ASP A 24 27.60 -19.47 -26.46
N ASN A 25 26.90 -19.35 -27.60
CA ASN A 25 27.54 -18.95 -28.83
C ASN A 25 27.79 -17.45 -28.66
N PHE A 26 28.92 -17.12 -28.03
CA PHE A 26 29.27 -15.74 -27.72
C PHE A 26 29.29 -14.87 -28.97
N SER A 27 29.55 -15.44 -30.15
CA SER A 27 29.42 -14.73 -31.43
C SER A 27 27.96 -14.39 -31.76
N ALA A 28 27.00 -15.27 -31.47
CA ALA A 28 25.57 -14.97 -31.64
C ALA A 28 25.08 -13.93 -30.61
N ILE A 29 25.58 -13.99 -29.38
CA ILE A 29 25.27 -13.00 -28.32
C ILE A 29 25.87 -11.64 -28.68
N GLU A 30 27.14 -11.60 -29.09
CA GLU A 30 27.83 -10.39 -29.56
C GLU A 30 27.11 -9.78 -30.76
N GLN A 31 26.71 -10.60 -31.74
CA GLN A 31 25.95 -10.13 -32.90
C GLN A 31 24.58 -9.57 -32.49
N GLY A 32 23.87 -10.21 -31.57
CA GLY A 32 22.59 -9.70 -31.03
C GLY A 32 22.76 -8.45 -30.16
N PHE A 33 23.94 -8.23 -29.57
CA PHE A 33 24.25 -7.00 -28.83
C PHE A 33 24.62 -5.84 -29.76
N ILE A 34 25.43 -6.10 -30.79
CA ILE A 34 25.82 -5.11 -31.82
C ILE A 34 24.62 -4.75 -32.70
N THR A 35 23.78 -5.74 -33.04
CA THR A 35 22.59 -5.57 -33.88
C THR A 35 21.40 -6.27 -33.23
N PRO A 36 20.72 -5.61 -32.29
CA PRO A 36 19.52 -6.14 -31.66
C PRO A 36 18.46 -6.48 -32.71
N PRO A 37 17.78 -7.64 -32.60
CA PRO A 37 16.70 -7.98 -33.52
C PRO A 37 15.48 -7.09 -33.27
N ASP A 38 14.62 -6.94 -34.28
CA ASP A 38 13.42 -6.10 -34.22
C ASP A 38 12.41 -6.51 -33.13
N SER A 39 12.54 -7.72 -32.57
CA SER A 39 11.76 -8.17 -31.42
C SER A 39 12.12 -7.43 -30.13
N ILE A 40 13.32 -6.83 -30.06
CA ILE A 40 13.73 -5.96 -28.96
C ILE A 40 13.25 -4.54 -29.25
N LYS A 41 12.18 -4.15 -28.56
CA LYS A 41 11.53 -2.85 -28.72
C LYS A 41 12.03 -1.85 -27.67
N THR A 42 12.37 -0.64 -28.11
CA THR A 42 12.66 0.51 -27.24
C THR A 42 11.38 1.30 -27.06
N GLY A 43 10.87 1.32 -25.83
CA GLY A 43 9.63 1.98 -25.47
C GLY A 43 9.81 3.32 -24.75
N CYS A 44 8.85 4.23 -24.87
CA CYS A 44 8.78 5.44 -24.05
C CYS A 44 7.36 5.71 -23.52
N TYR A 45 7.26 6.47 -22.42
CA TYR A 45 6.01 7.14 -22.08
C TYR A 45 5.87 8.39 -22.93
N TRP A 46 4.70 8.54 -23.54
CA TRP A 46 4.36 9.69 -24.34
C TRP A 46 3.15 10.38 -23.73
N TYR A 47 3.44 11.35 -22.86
CA TYR A 47 2.40 12.06 -22.13
C TYR A 47 1.85 13.22 -22.93
N TRP A 48 0.53 13.22 -23.07
CA TRP A 48 -0.26 14.29 -23.64
C TRP A 48 -0.65 15.22 -22.49
N LEU A 49 0.04 16.35 -22.39
CA LEU A 49 0.02 17.20 -21.20
C LEU A 49 -0.98 18.36 -21.33
N ASN A 50 -1.82 18.53 -20.31
CA ASN A 50 -2.73 19.67 -20.14
C ASN A 50 -3.55 19.98 -21.41
N ASP A 51 -4.07 18.96 -22.11
CA ASP A 51 -4.90 19.12 -23.33
C ASP A 51 -4.20 19.87 -24.50
N ASN A 52 -2.88 20.03 -24.44
CA ASN A 52 -2.09 20.72 -25.47
C ASN A 52 -1.66 19.73 -26.56
N LEU A 53 -2.54 19.54 -27.55
CA LEU A 53 -2.34 18.60 -28.64
C LEU A 53 -2.56 19.24 -30.01
N SER A 54 -1.80 18.77 -30.99
CA SER A 54 -2.01 19.07 -32.41
C SER A 54 -1.61 17.88 -33.26
N LYS A 55 -2.29 17.70 -34.41
CA LYS A 55 -1.93 16.64 -35.38
C LYS A 55 -0.49 16.77 -35.85
N GLU A 56 -0.07 18.01 -36.13
CA GLU A 56 1.29 18.29 -36.58
C GLU A 56 2.33 17.88 -35.53
N GLY A 57 2.12 18.22 -34.25
CA GLY A 57 2.99 17.81 -33.16
C GLY A 57 3.05 16.29 -33.02
N ILE A 58 1.89 15.62 -33.04
CA ILE A 58 1.78 14.15 -32.99
C ILE A 58 2.61 13.47 -34.09
N ILE A 59 2.50 13.95 -35.33
CA ILE A 59 3.23 13.39 -36.47
C ILE A 59 4.75 13.60 -36.29
N LYS A 60 5.15 14.81 -35.90
CA LYS A 60 6.57 15.16 -35.70
C LYS A 60 7.20 14.40 -34.54
N ASP A 61 6.46 14.17 -33.45
CA ASP A 61 6.88 13.37 -32.31
C ASP A 61 7.17 11.93 -32.75
N LEU A 62 6.24 11.28 -33.45
CA LEU A 62 6.40 9.91 -33.92
C LEU A 62 7.54 9.76 -34.95
N GLN A 63 7.68 10.71 -35.88
CA GLN A 63 8.82 10.74 -36.81
C GLN A 63 10.15 10.86 -36.07
N SER A 64 10.20 11.70 -35.02
CA SER A 64 11.38 11.87 -34.18
C SER A 64 11.69 10.61 -33.36
N MET A 65 10.66 9.96 -32.81
CA MET A 65 10.78 8.67 -32.14
C MET A 65 11.38 7.61 -33.06
N LYS A 66 10.85 7.46 -34.28
CA LYS A 66 11.38 6.50 -35.25
C LYS A 66 12.85 6.78 -35.58
N LYS A 67 13.20 8.04 -35.82
CA LYS A 67 14.58 8.46 -36.09
C LYS A 67 15.53 8.14 -34.92
N ALA A 68 15.04 8.21 -33.69
CA ALA A 68 15.80 7.89 -32.48
C ALA A 68 15.83 6.38 -32.15
N GLY A 69 15.19 5.51 -32.95
CA GLY A 69 15.12 4.07 -32.69
C GLY A 69 14.05 3.66 -31.67
N ILE A 70 13.14 4.56 -31.30
CA ILE A 70 11.97 4.24 -30.48
C ILE A 70 10.90 3.64 -31.38
N ASN A 71 10.43 2.45 -31.01
CA ASN A 71 9.48 1.66 -31.78
C ASN A 71 8.30 1.17 -30.92
N ARG A 72 8.16 1.73 -29.70
CA ARG A 72 6.97 1.60 -28.87
C ARG A 72 6.72 2.89 -28.08
N ALA A 73 5.47 3.32 -27.96
CA ALA A 73 5.10 4.47 -27.13
C ALA A 73 3.80 4.21 -26.36
N PHE A 74 3.71 4.69 -25.11
CA PHE A 74 2.53 4.56 -24.26
C PHE A 74 1.87 5.92 -24.05
N ILE A 75 0.67 6.10 -24.61
CA ILE A 75 -0.10 7.34 -24.52
C ILE A 75 -0.81 7.42 -23.16
N GLY A 76 -0.48 8.45 -22.38
CA GLY A 76 -1.18 8.82 -21.16
C GLY A 76 -1.55 10.30 -21.18
N SER A 77 -2.85 10.63 -21.05
CA SER A 77 -3.29 12.02 -20.93
C SER A 77 -3.11 12.48 -19.48
N ASN A 78 -2.12 13.33 -19.24
CA ASN A 78 -1.68 13.72 -17.90
C ASN A 78 -1.78 15.22 -17.68
N ILE A 79 -1.78 15.61 -16.40
CA ILE A 79 -1.80 17.01 -15.99
C ILE A 79 -0.50 17.33 -15.25
N VAL A 80 0.13 18.44 -15.61
CA VAL A 80 1.28 19.02 -14.94
C VAL A 80 0.92 20.41 -14.42
N SER A 81 1.30 20.70 -13.17
CA SER A 81 1.07 22.01 -12.56
C SER A 81 1.93 23.08 -13.20
N GLY A 82 1.41 24.31 -13.30
CA GLY A 82 2.18 25.47 -13.78
C GLY A 82 2.17 25.66 -15.30
N SER A 83 1.22 25.07 -16.01
CA SER A 83 1.02 25.29 -17.45
C SER A 83 -0.47 25.38 -17.79
N ASP A 84 -0.81 26.23 -18.75
CA ASP A 84 -2.19 26.43 -19.19
C ASP A 84 -2.74 25.20 -19.94
N PHE A 85 -4.07 25.05 -19.90
CA PHE A 85 -4.76 24.00 -20.62
C PHE A 85 -4.97 24.38 -22.09
N GLY A 86 -4.73 23.42 -22.97
CA GLY A 86 -5.11 23.47 -24.37
C GLY A 86 -6.60 23.20 -24.57
N LYS A 87 -6.98 22.96 -25.82
CA LYS A 87 -8.40 22.84 -26.23
C LYS A 87 -8.87 21.39 -26.39
N VAL A 88 -7.95 20.44 -26.51
CA VAL A 88 -8.27 19.05 -26.88
C VAL A 88 -8.50 18.23 -25.61
N LYS A 89 -9.73 18.26 -25.11
CA LYS A 89 -10.11 17.59 -23.87
C LYS A 89 -10.29 16.09 -24.09
N ILE A 90 -9.86 15.28 -23.14
CA ILE A 90 -10.03 13.83 -23.22
C ILE A 90 -11.50 13.43 -23.44
N PHE A 91 -11.72 12.41 -24.27
CA PHE A 91 -13.03 11.87 -24.67
C PHE A 91 -13.94 12.80 -25.49
N THR A 92 -13.46 13.94 -25.98
CA THR A 92 -14.15 14.67 -27.05
C THR A 92 -13.81 14.11 -28.43
N ASP A 93 -14.61 14.42 -29.44
CA ASP A 93 -14.36 13.99 -30.83
C ASP A 93 -13.00 14.48 -31.33
N GLU A 94 -12.57 15.68 -30.95
CA GLU A 94 -11.26 16.22 -31.29
C GLU A 94 -10.11 15.39 -30.70
N TRP A 95 -10.28 14.87 -29.49
CA TRP A 95 -9.29 13.98 -28.87
C TRP A 95 -9.23 12.63 -29.57
N TYR A 96 -10.37 12.07 -29.96
CA TYR A 96 -10.42 10.84 -30.75
C TYR A 96 -9.78 11.02 -32.13
N ASP A 97 -9.93 12.20 -32.74
CA ASP A 97 -9.26 12.56 -33.99
C ASP A 97 -7.72 12.70 -33.83
N MET A 98 -7.26 13.22 -32.69
CA MET A 98 -5.83 13.19 -32.33
C MET A 98 -5.32 11.75 -32.16
N LEU A 99 -6.06 10.91 -31.43
CA LEU A 99 -5.72 9.51 -31.22
C LEU A 99 -5.66 8.74 -32.56
N HIS A 100 -6.65 8.93 -33.43
CA HIS A 100 -6.66 8.34 -34.76
C HIS A 100 -5.44 8.76 -35.58
N THR A 101 -5.07 10.05 -35.54
CA THR A 101 -3.86 10.56 -36.19
C THR A 101 -2.62 9.85 -35.66
N ALA A 102 -2.47 9.74 -34.33
CA ALA A 102 -1.34 9.07 -33.71
C ALA A 102 -1.24 7.59 -34.10
N LEU A 103 -2.35 6.84 -34.03
CA LEU A 103 -2.39 5.42 -34.38
C LEU A 103 -2.06 5.18 -35.87
N LYS A 104 -2.61 6.02 -36.77
CA LYS A 104 -2.33 5.93 -38.19
C LYS A 104 -0.85 6.17 -38.50
N THR A 105 -0.30 7.28 -38.01
CA THR A 105 1.11 7.62 -38.25
C THR A 105 2.06 6.62 -37.59
N ALA A 106 1.75 6.13 -36.39
CA ALA A 106 2.55 5.11 -35.73
C ALA A 106 2.58 3.79 -36.53
N THR A 107 1.44 3.39 -37.10
CA THR A 107 1.35 2.21 -37.98
C THR A 107 2.21 2.38 -39.23
N GLU A 108 2.16 3.55 -39.87
CA GLU A 108 3.00 3.87 -41.06
C GLU A 108 4.50 3.83 -40.74
N LEU A 109 4.88 4.09 -39.49
CA LEU A 109 6.28 4.12 -39.02
C LEU A 109 6.74 2.83 -38.34
N ASP A 110 5.88 1.80 -38.24
CA ASP A 110 6.14 0.58 -37.46
C ASP A 110 6.52 0.92 -36.00
N ILE A 111 5.67 1.70 -35.33
CA ILE A 111 5.74 2.02 -33.89
C ILE A 111 4.50 1.41 -33.21
N GLU A 112 4.72 0.60 -32.19
CA GLU A 112 3.66 0.03 -31.37
C GLU A 112 3.10 1.07 -30.39
N ILE A 113 1.77 1.23 -30.32
CA ILE A 113 1.12 2.15 -29.40
C ILE A 113 0.38 1.38 -28.30
N GLY A 114 0.72 1.67 -27.05
CA GLY A 114 -0.09 1.31 -25.89
C GLY A 114 -0.87 2.50 -25.36
N LEU A 115 -2.00 2.26 -24.72
CA LEU A 115 -2.75 3.27 -23.96
C LEU A 115 -2.79 2.88 -22.49
N PHE A 116 -2.74 3.87 -21.61
CA PHE A 116 -3.12 3.67 -20.23
C PHE A 116 -4.62 3.31 -20.18
N ASN A 117 -4.99 2.44 -19.23
CA ASN A 117 -6.34 1.90 -19.10
C ASN A 117 -7.38 2.92 -18.57
N CYS A 118 -6.93 4.10 -18.14
CA CYS A 118 -7.78 5.22 -17.75
C CYS A 118 -7.08 6.56 -18.05
N PRO A 119 -7.80 7.70 -17.99
CA PRO A 119 -7.18 9.03 -17.97
C PRO A 119 -6.10 9.14 -16.88
N GLY A 120 -5.03 9.89 -17.15
CA GLY A 120 -3.88 10.00 -16.27
C GLY A 120 -2.81 8.93 -16.54
N TRP A 121 -2.14 8.53 -15.46
CA TRP A 121 -1.05 7.54 -15.45
C TRP A 121 -1.35 6.32 -14.56
N SER A 122 -2.43 6.38 -13.78
CA SER A 122 -2.86 5.35 -12.84
C SER A 122 -4.25 5.72 -12.31
N GLN A 123 -5.13 4.80 -11.88
CA GLN A 123 -4.98 3.35 -11.87
C GLN A 123 -6.07 2.68 -12.71
N SER A 124 -7.34 2.80 -12.32
CA SER A 124 -8.49 2.24 -13.03
C SER A 124 -9.76 3.05 -12.69
N GLY A 125 -9.70 4.37 -12.83
CA GLY A 125 -10.76 5.29 -12.42
C GLY A 125 -11.40 6.03 -13.60
N GLY A 126 -12.65 6.43 -13.46
CA GLY A 126 -13.32 7.29 -14.44
C GLY A 126 -14.69 7.75 -13.94
N PRO A 127 -15.26 8.81 -14.54
CA PRO A 127 -16.56 9.38 -14.15
C PRO A 127 -17.74 8.40 -14.34
N TRP A 128 -17.55 7.31 -15.06
CA TRP A 128 -18.53 6.23 -15.25
C TRP A 128 -18.58 5.23 -14.09
N ILE A 129 -17.65 5.27 -13.14
CA ILE A 129 -17.62 4.37 -11.97
C ILE A 129 -18.53 4.93 -10.88
N LYS A 130 -19.62 4.21 -10.56
CA LYS A 130 -20.54 4.57 -9.47
C LYS A 130 -19.91 4.27 -8.09
N PRO A 131 -20.35 4.94 -7.01
CA PRO A 131 -19.86 4.64 -5.65
C PRO A 131 -19.94 3.15 -5.28
N GLU A 132 -20.98 2.45 -5.70
CA GLU A 132 -21.17 1.03 -5.43
C GLU A 132 -20.16 0.14 -6.15
N GLN A 133 -19.54 0.63 -7.24
CA GLN A 133 -18.60 -0.09 -8.11
C GLN A 133 -17.13 0.22 -7.79
N ALA A 134 -16.87 1.18 -6.90
CA ALA A 134 -15.53 1.54 -6.46
C ALA A 134 -14.92 0.47 -5.53
N MET A 135 -13.64 0.61 -5.21
CA MET A 135 -12.97 -0.20 -4.19
C MET A 135 -13.70 -0.08 -2.85
N ARG A 136 -13.97 -1.21 -2.20
CA ARG A 136 -14.70 -1.30 -0.93
C ARG A 136 -13.79 -1.78 0.19
N TYR A 137 -14.13 -1.40 1.42
CA TYR A 137 -13.48 -1.86 2.64
C TYR A 137 -14.54 -2.29 3.66
N LEU A 138 -14.15 -3.11 4.63
CA LEU A 138 -15.01 -3.46 5.76
C LEU A 138 -15.00 -2.32 6.77
N ALA A 139 -16.18 -1.87 7.17
CA ALA A 139 -16.39 -0.92 8.24
C ALA A 139 -17.35 -1.51 9.26
N SER A 140 -17.23 -1.11 10.53
CA SER A 140 -18.03 -1.67 11.62
C SER A 140 -18.44 -0.60 12.62
N SER A 141 -19.62 -0.79 13.20
CA SER A 141 -20.09 -0.09 14.40
C SER A 141 -20.25 -1.10 15.52
N GLU A 142 -19.97 -0.71 16.76
CA GLU A 142 -20.08 -1.61 17.90
C GLU A 142 -21.11 -1.09 18.92
N LEU A 143 -21.84 -2.02 19.54
CA LEU A 143 -22.75 -1.75 20.64
C LEU A 143 -22.52 -2.78 21.75
N TYR A 144 -22.23 -2.30 22.96
CA TYR A 144 -22.04 -3.13 24.14
C TYR A 144 -23.34 -3.23 24.94
N ILE A 145 -23.73 -4.46 25.30
CA ILE A 145 -24.91 -4.73 26.11
C ILE A 145 -24.56 -5.65 27.28
N LYS A 146 -25.16 -5.39 28.45
CA LYS A 146 -25.15 -6.34 29.57
C LYS A 146 -26.27 -7.35 29.35
N GLY A 147 -25.92 -8.61 29.17
CA GLY A 147 -26.87 -9.72 29.03
C GLY A 147 -27.25 -10.38 30.36
N PRO A 148 -28.25 -11.29 30.35
CA PRO A 148 -29.14 -11.55 29.21
C PRO A 148 -30.13 -10.39 29.02
N ALA A 149 -30.29 -9.91 27.78
CA ALA A 149 -31.19 -8.80 27.45
C ALA A 149 -31.79 -8.97 26.06
N LYS A 150 -33.08 -8.66 25.91
CA LYS A 150 -33.73 -8.48 24.60
C LYS A 150 -33.70 -6.99 24.28
N ILE A 151 -33.08 -6.61 23.18
CA ILE A 151 -33.00 -5.21 22.74
C ILE A 151 -33.73 -5.01 21.42
N THR A 152 -34.31 -3.83 21.24
CA THR A 152 -34.85 -3.35 19.96
C THR A 152 -34.38 -1.92 19.80
N ARG A 153 -33.30 -1.75 19.01
CA ARG A 153 -32.61 -0.48 18.85
C ARG A 153 -32.01 -0.40 17.45
N GLN A 154 -32.05 0.79 16.86
CA GLN A 154 -31.28 1.09 15.66
C GLN A 154 -29.78 1.14 15.99
N LEU A 155 -28.99 0.32 15.30
CA LEU A 155 -27.54 0.33 15.43
C LEU A 155 -26.97 1.55 14.69
N ALA A 156 -25.83 2.06 15.17
CA ALA A 156 -25.13 3.14 14.50
C ALA A 156 -24.66 2.68 13.11
N GLN A 157 -24.68 3.57 12.12
CA GLN A 157 -24.11 3.28 10.82
C GLN A 157 -22.59 3.54 10.87
N PRO A 158 -21.75 2.66 10.31
CA PRO A 158 -20.30 2.86 10.34
C PRO A 158 -19.85 4.05 9.47
N THR A 159 -20.55 4.31 8.36
CA THR A 159 -20.31 5.41 7.41
C THR A 159 -21.62 5.83 6.73
N ASP A 160 -21.69 7.05 6.20
CA ASP A 160 -22.89 7.58 5.52
C ASP A 160 -23.31 6.73 4.30
N PHE A 161 -22.33 6.26 3.53
CA PHE A 161 -22.51 5.29 2.45
C PHE A 161 -21.97 3.94 2.88
N PHE A 162 -22.85 2.98 3.14
CA PHE A 162 -22.49 1.63 3.54
C PHE A 162 -23.54 0.62 3.04
N GLN A 163 -23.15 -0.65 3.06
CA GLN A 163 -24.04 -1.77 2.80
C GLN A 163 -23.89 -2.76 3.95
N ASP A 164 -25.01 -3.17 4.54
CA ASP A 164 -25.00 -4.21 5.57
C ASP A 164 -24.46 -5.54 5.02
N ILE A 165 -23.57 -6.16 5.80
CA ILE A 165 -23.02 -7.48 5.49
C ILE A 165 -23.55 -8.49 6.52
N LYS A 166 -23.24 -8.27 7.79
CA LYS A 166 -23.65 -9.12 8.92
C LYS A 166 -23.72 -8.31 10.22
N VAL A 167 -24.62 -8.74 11.12
CA VAL A 167 -24.60 -8.39 12.54
C VAL A 167 -24.12 -9.62 13.31
N ILE A 168 -23.08 -9.45 14.13
CA ILE A 168 -22.49 -10.51 14.93
C ILE A 168 -22.59 -10.10 16.40
N ALA A 169 -23.10 -11.01 17.24
CA ALA A 169 -23.10 -10.86 18.69
C ALA A 169 -22.15 -11.88 19.30
N VAL A 170 -21.14 -11.40 20.03
CA VAL A 170 -20.16 -12.25 20.72
C VAL A 170 -20.15 -11.92 22.21
N PRO A 171 -20.07 -12.92 23.10
CA PRO A 171 -19.76 -12.65 24.49
C PRO A 171 -18.33 -12.09 24.59
N VAL A 172 -18.15 -11.05 25.40
CA VAL A 172 -16.85 -10.44 25.64
C VAL A 172 -16.46 -10.59 27.10
N ALA A 173 -15.15 -10.64 27.36
CA ALA A 173 -14.64 -10.71 28.72
C ALA A 173 -15.00 -9.44 29.53
N PRO A 174 -15.09 -9.51 30.87
CA PRO A 174 -15.20 -8.32 31.71
C PRO A 174 -14.08 -7.32 31.39
N GLY A 175 -14.42 -6.05 31.18
CA GLY A 175 -13.44 -5.02 30.84
C GLY A 175 -13.01 -4.98 29.37
N TYR A 176 -13.70 -5.69 28.47
CA TYR A 176 -13.50 -5.55 27.03
C TYR A 176 -13.67 -4.09 26.58
N ASN A 177 -12.82 -3.65 25.64
CA ASN A 177 -12.76 -2.29 25.13
C ASN A 177 -12.37 -1.20 26.16
N VAL A 178 -12.13 -1.55 27.43
CA VAL A 178 -11.64 -0.61 28.44
C VAL A 178 -10.21 -0.22 28.11
N ASN A 179 -9.93 1.08 28.14
CA ASN A 179 -8.59 1.61 28.09
C ASN A 179 -8.06 1.76 29.53
N LEU A 180 -7.06 0.96 29.87
CA LEU A 180 -6.42 1.00 31.20
C LEU A 180 -5.73 2.34 31.46
N ALA A 181 -5.28 3.03 30.40
CA ALA A 181 -4.64 4.34 30.53
C ALA A 181 -5.62 5.44 31.00
N ASP A 182 -6.93 5.29 30.78
CA ASP A 182 -7.92 6.28 31.24
C ASP A 182 -8.07 6.26 32.78
N ILE A 183 -7.62 5.19 33.45
CA ILE A 183 -7.71 5.04 34.90
C ILE A 183 -6.67 5.90 35.63
N SER A 184 -5.48 6.08 35.02
CA SER A 184 -4.34 6.74 35.66
C SER A 184 -3.95 8.08 35.02
N GLU A 185 -4.58 8.45 33.90
CA GLU A 185 -4.28 9.67 33.13
C GLU A 185 -2.77 9.91 32.93
N PRO A 186 -2.05 8.95 32.31
CA PRO A 186 -0.60 8.99 32.24
C PRO A 186 -0.13 10.26 31.51
N ARG A 187 0.89 10.91 32.07
CA ARG A 187 1.56 12.05 31.45
C ARG A 187 2.88 11.61 30.85
N LEU A 188 3.23 12.20 29.70
CA LEU A 188 4.54 12.01 29.10
C LEU A 188 5.58 12.75 29.94
N VAL A 189 6.54 12.00 30.47
CA VAL A 189 7.67 12.53 31.24
C VAL A 189 8.92 12.42 30.36
N SER A 190 9.52 13.56 30.06
CA SER A 190 10.80 13.60 29.35
C SER A 190 11.96 13.37 30.32
N SER A 191 12.87 12.49 29.92
CA SER A 191 14.13 12.18 30.58
C SER A 191 15.31 12.71 29.73
N LYS A 192 16.53 12.49 30.20
CA LYS A 192 17.76 12.77 29.44
C LYS A 192 17.82 11.93 28.17
N ASP A 193 18.66 12.35 27.21
CA ASP A 193 19.00 11.60 26.01
C ASP A 193 17.81 11.27 25.08
N ARG A 194 16.82 12.19 25.01
CA ARG A 194 15.62 12.06 24.17
C ARG A 194 14.78 10.81 24.46
N VAL A 195 14.86 10.34 25.69
CA VAL A 195 14.00 9.28 26.20
C VAL A 195 12.83 9.93 26.90
N SER A 196 11.61 9.53 26.56
CA SER A 196 10.39 9.93 27.28
C SER A 196 9.65 8.68 27.74
N TYR A 197 8.88 8.74 28.82
CA TYR A 197 8.08 7.61 29.26
C TYR A 197 6.72 8.02 29.81
N MET A 198 5.79 7.07 29.83
CA MET A 198 4.45 7.19 30.39
C MET A 198 4.17 6.00 31.30
N ASP A 199 3.75 6.27 32.54
CA ASP A 199 3.42 5.23 33.52
C ASP A 199 1.90 5.10 33.68
N VAL A 200 1.38 3.91 33.40
CA VAL A 200 -0.01 3.53 33.68
C VAL A 200 -0.03 2.76 34.99
N VAL A 201 -0.49 3.41 36.05
CA VAL A 201 -0.53 2.87 37.42
C VAL A 201 -1.97 2.55 37.79
N LEU A 202 -2.26 1.27 37.99
CA LEU A 202 -3.61 0.79 38.27
C LEU A 202 -3.85 0.60 39.77
N PRO A 203 -5.09 0.73 40.25
CA PRO A 203 -5.43 0.46 41.66
C PRO A 203 -5.23 -1.01 42.02
N LYS A 204 -5.51 -1.91 41.07
CA LYS A 204 -5.31 -3.37 41.15
C LYS A 204 -4.63 -3.84 39.87
N ALA A 205 -3.87 -4.94 39.97
CA ALA A 205 -3.34 -5.60 38.78
C ALA A 205 -4.49 -5.96 37.82
N ALA A 206 -4.28 -5.70 36.54
CA ALA A 206 -5.22 -6.01 35.47
C ALA A 206 -4.44 -6.59 34.28
N PRO A 207 -5.05 -7.43 33.44
CA PRO A 207 -4.39 -7.95 32.25
C PRO A 207 -4.32 -6.90 31.13
N ALA A 208 -3.23 -6.93 30.35
CA ALA A 208 -3.10 -6.23 29.08
C ALA A 208 -2.51 -7.16 28.02
N ARG A 209 -2.90 -6.97 26.76
CA ARG A 209 -2.40 -7.72 25.60
C ARG A 209 -2.31 -6.89 24.31
N SER A 210 -2.70 -5.63 24.35
CA SER A 210 -2.54 -4.70 23.23
C SER A 210 -2.19 -3.28 23.68
N LEU A 211 -1.46 -2.58 22.82
CA LEU A 211 -1.06 -1.19 22.98
C LEU A 211 -1.25 -0.47 21.64
N ALA A 212 -2.02 0.62 21.65
CA ALA A 212 -2.14 1.53 20.53
C ALA A 212 -1.73 2.96 20.94
N ILE A 213 -0.91 3.60 20.11
CA ILE A 213 -0.33 4.92 20.36
C ILE A 213 -0.85 5.86 19.28
N TYR A 214 -1.61 6.86 19.70
CA TYR A 214 -2.17 7.89 18.81
C TYR A 214 -1.29 9.13 18.88
N PRO A 215 -0.59 9.51 17.79
CA PRO A 215 0.18 10.74 17.76
C PRO A 215 -0.75 11.97 17.89
N ALA A 216 -0.23 13.05 18.46
CA ALA A 216 -0.93 14.33 18.43
C ALA A 216 -1.04 14.86 17.00
N TYR A 217 -2.16 15.51 16.69
CA TYR A 217 -2.36 16.11 15.37
C TYR A 217 -1.25 17.12 15.07
N GLY A 218 -0.76 17.11 13.83
CA GLY A 218 0.37 17.95 13.39
C GLY A 218 1.75 17.53 13.89
N ASN A 219 1.86 16.51 14.75
CA ASN A 219 3.12 16.13 15.38
C ASN A 219 3.63 14.79 14.87
N ARG A 220 4.88 14.77 14.41
CA ARG A 220 5.53 13.56 13.90
C ARG A 220 5.87 12.64 15.06
N LEU A 221 5.71 11.35 14.84
CA LEU A 221 6.18 10.33 15.76
C LEU A 221 7.19 9.46 15.03
N ARG A 222 8.42 9.38 15.52
CA ARG A 222 9.36 8.34 15.12
C ARG A 222 10.21 7.93 16.31
N ALA A 223 9.93 6.76 16.87
CA ALA A 223 10.58 6.28 18.08
C ALA A 223 10.69 4.76 18.09
N THR A 224 11.73 4.24 18.74
CA THR A 224 11.68 2.87 19.27
C THR A 224 10.87 2.93 20.56
N VAL A 225 9.83 2.10 20.65
CA VAL A 225 8.94 2.04 21.81
C VAL A 225 9.16 0.73 22.56
N GLU A 226 9.31 0.82 23.87
CA GLU A 226 9.31 -0.31 24.78
C GLU A 226 8.07 -0.28 25.67
N LEU A 227 7.36 -1.40 25.73
CA LEU A 227 6.38 -1.65 26.78
C LEU A 227 7.07 -2.47 27.87
N GLN A 228 7.00 -1.95 29.10
CA GLN A 228 7.59 -2.52 30.29
C GLN A 228 6.52 -2.76 31.35
N VAL A 229 6.73 -3.75 32.21
CA VAL A 229 5.93 -3.96 33.42
C VAL A 229 6.84 -3.93 34.63
N LYS A 230 6.30 -3.46 35.76
CA LYS A 230 7.04 -3.50 37.02
C LYS A 230 6.96 -4.88 37.66
N ASP A 231 8.10 -5.52 37.82
CA ASP A 231 8.29 -6.74 38.59
C ASP A 231 9.10 -6.41 39.84
N LYS A 232 8.45 -6.50 41.01
CA LYS A 232 8.96 -6.03 42.30
C LYS A 232 9.33 -4.54 42.25
N ASN A 233 10.61 -4.22 42.08
CA ASN A 233 11.15 -2.86 42.07
C ASN A 233 11.78 -2.46 40.72
N GLU A 234 11.76 -3.35 39.73
CA GLU A 234 12.41 -3.11 38.44
C GLU A 234 11.39 -3.18 37.29
N PHE A 235 11.56 -2.31 36.30
CA PHE A 235 10.79 -2.37 35.07
C PHE A 235 11.47 -3.33 34.10
N LYS A 236 10.71 -4.30 33.58
CA LYS A 236 11.19 -5.27 32.59
C LYS A 236 10.46 -5.08 31.27
N THR A 237 11.22 -5.00 30.19
CA THR A 237 10.68 -4.88 28.82
C THR A 237 10.03 -6.20 28.40
N ILE A 238 8.77 -6.11 27.99
CA ILE A 238 7.96 -7.23 27.51
C ILE A 238 7.72 -7.18 26.00
N LYS A 239 7.83 -5.99 25.41
CA LYS A 239 7.70 -5.79 23.97
C LYS A 239 8.48 -4.56 23.55
N GLN A 240 9.20 -4.67 22.43
CA GLN A 240 9.84 -3.55 21.77
C GLN A 240 9.38 -3.52 20.30
N PHE A 241 9.12 -2.32 19.77
CA PHE A 241 8.69 -2.13 18.40
C PHE A 241 9.00 -0.71 17.89
N GLU A 242 8.91 -0.51 16.58
CA GLU A 242 9.09 0.79 15.95
C GLU A 242 7.73 1.48 15.75
N ALA A 243 7.65 2.74 16.20
CA ALA A 243 6.50 3.59 15.97
C ALA A 243 6.89 4.71 15.01
N ASP A 244 6.36 4.66 13.77
CA ASP A 244 6.61 5.66 12.73
C ASP A 244 5.31 6.23 12.16
N ARG A 245 5.07 7.51 12.45
CA ARG A 245 4.06 8.41 11.85
C ARG A 245 4.74 9.73 11.51
N SER A 246 5.87 9.65 10.81
CA SER A 246 6.64 10.84 10.40
C SER A 246 6.19 11.42 9.06
N ASN A 247 5.52 10.62 8.21
CA ASN A 247 5.04 11.02 6.89
C ASN A 247 3.52 11.26 6.89
N PHE A 248 3.12 12.51 6.70
CA PHE A 248 1.70 12.91 6.65
C PHE A 248 1.13 13.01 5.24
N SER A 249 1.88 12.60 4.22
CA SER A 249 1.36 12.60 2.86
C SER A 249 0.15 11.68 2.77
N VAL A 250 -0.99 12.22 2.34
CA VAL A 250 -2.19 11.41 2.07
C VAL A 250 -1.93 10.32 1.02
N GLN A 251 -0.87 10.46 0.22
CA GLN A 251 -0.43 9.45 -0.73
C GLN A 251 0.10 8.17 -0.06
N VAL A 252 0.59 8.25 1.18
CA VAL A 252 1.08 7.07 1.93
C VAL A 252 -0.01 6.39 2.77
N GLY A 253 -1.19 7.00 2.89
CA GLY A 253 -2.32 6.43 3.61
C GLY A 253 -3.44 7.44 3.84
N PHE A 254 -4.69 6.95 3.84
CA PHE A 254 -5.88 7.78 4.00
C PHE A 254 -6.03 8.41 5.40
N ASN A 255 -5.37 7.84 6.43
CA ASN A 255 -5.33 8.40 7.78
C ASN A 255 -3.88 8.64 8.23
N PRO A 256 -3.35 9.86 7.99
CA PRO A 256 -1.98 10.24 8.39
C PRO A 256 -1.68 10.09 9.88
N TYR A 257 -2.72 10.11 10.72
CA TYR A 257 -2.62 10.05 12.19
C TYR A 257 -3.19 8.75 12.75
N ALA A 258 -3.26 7.68 11.94
CA ALA A 258 -3.64 6.36 12.41
C ALA A 258 -2.73 5.92 13.58
N PRO A 259 -3.24 5.20 14.58
CA PRO A 259 -2.41 4.74 15.68
C PRO A 259 -1.31 3.79 15.21
N VAL A 260 -0.17 3.79 15.90
CA VAL A 260 0.76 2.65 15.85
C VAL A 260 0.29 1.65 16.90
N ALA A 261 0.05 0.42 16.49
CA ALA A 261 -0.70 -0.51 17.30
C ALA A 261 -0.02 -1.88 17.27
N VAL A 262 0.15 -2.50 18.45
CA VAL A 262 0.77 -3.81 18.62
C VAL A 262 -0.02 -4.70 19.57
N SER A 263 -0.02 -6.00 19.27
CA SER A 263 -0.51 -7.06 20.16
C SER A 263 0.68 -7.82 20.80
N PHE A 264 0.50 -8.32 22.02
CA PHE A 264 1.49 -9.06 22.80
C PHE A 264 0.79 -10.13 23.68
N PRO A 265 1.51 -11.15 24.19
CA PRO A 265 0.92 -12.13 25.11
C PRO A 265 0.28 -11.45 26.32
N GLU A 266 -0.81 -12.03 26.83
CA GLU A 266 -1.46 -11.48 28.02
C GLU A 266 -0.48 -11.41 29.20
N ILE A 267 -0.44 -10.24 29.83
CA ILE A 267 0.34 -10.00 31.02
C ILE A 267 -0.46 -9.18 32.02
N GLU A 268 -0.51 -9.68 33.25
CA GLU A 268 -1.17 -9.03 34.37
C GLU A 268 -0.13 -8.24 35.19
N ALA A 269 -0.34 -6.93 35.30
CA ALA A 269 0.51 -6.06 36.11
C ALA A 269 -0.29 -4.91 36.71
N LYS A 270 0.26 -4.33 37.78
CA LYS A 270 -0.28 -3.11 38.40
C LYS A 270 0.29 -1.83 37.78
N GLU A 271 1.54 -1.88 37.34
CA GLU A 271 2.26 -0.74 36.77
C GLU A 271 2.84 -1.13 35.41
N TYR A 272 2.40 -0.42 34.37
CA TYR A 272 2.93 -0.52 33.01
C TYR A 272 3.68 0.76 32.69
N ARG A 273 4.83 0.64 32.02
CA ARG A 273 5.60 1.79 31.54
C ARG A 273 5.79 1.68 30.04
N ILE A 274 5.54 2.78 29.34
CA ILE A 274 5.75 2.87 27.90
C ILE A 274 6.89 3.86 27.70
N VAL A 275 8.03 3.36 27.23
CA VAL A 275 9.25 4.16 27.00
C VAL A 275 9.36 4.45 25.52
N PHE A 276 9.68 5.68 25.19
CA PHE A 276 9.89 6.20 23.85
C PHE A 276 11.34 6.64 23.72
N HIS A 277 12.10 5.97 22.86
CA HIS A 277 13.42 6.41 22.44
C HIS A 277 13.25 7.22 21.16
N ASN A 278 13.19 8.55 21.32
CA ASN A 278 12.87 9.46 20.22
C ASN A 278 14.00 9.49 19.19
N LYS A 279 13.66 9.22 17.92
CA LYS A 279 14.60 9.24 16.78
C LYS A 279 14.58 10.56 16.02
N GLN A 280 13.81 11.54 16.50
CA GLN A 280 13.66 12.87 15.89
C GLN A 280 14.27 13.95 16.78
N LYS A 281 14.34 15.18 16.24
CA LYS A 281 14.80 16.35 17.02
C LYS A 281 13.64 16.98 17.79
N GLU A 282 12.46 16.92 17.22
CA GLU A 282 11.21 17.43 17.76
C GLU A 282 10.72 16.56 18.92
N ASP A 283 10.08 17.18 19.91
CA ASP A 283 9.53 16.47 21.06
C ASP A 283 8.36 15.57 20.65
N ILE A 284 8.22 14.45 21.35
CA ILE A 284 7.12 13.51 21.15
C ILE A 284 5.84 14.12 21.74
N HIS A 285 4.79 14.14 20.94
CA HIS A 285 3.46 14.55 21.38
C HIS A 285 2.47 13.41 21.12
N ILE A 286 1.87 12.89 22.19
CA ILE A 286 0.91 11.79 22.15
C ILE A 286 -0.48 12.34 22.48
N LYS A 287 -1.44 12.11 21.58
CA LYS A 287 -2.85 12.45 21.82
C LYS A 287 -3.46 11.50 22.85
N GLN A 288 -3.21 10.20 22.66
CA GLN A 288 -3.81 9.16 23.47
C GLN A 288 -2.95 7.89 23.40
N ILE A 289 -2.91 7.17 24.52
CA ILE A 289 -2.47 5.79 24.56
C ILE A 289 -3.66 4.92 24.91
N ARG A 290 -3.73 3.77 24.25
CA ARG A 290 -4.72 2.76 24.53
C ARG A 290 -4.03 1.46 24.92
N LEU A 291 -4.07 1.13 26.21
CA LEU A 291 -3.57 -0.14 26.76
C LEU A 291 -4.78 -0.98 27.16
N SER A 292 -4.89 -2.22 26.66
CA SER A 292 -6.11 -3.01 26.87
C SER A 292 -5.86 -4.51 27.00
N ALA A 293 -6.77 -5.18 27.72
CA ALA A 293 -6.93 -6.64 27.72
C ALA A 293 -7.58 -7.17 26.42
N THR A 294 -8.07 -6.28 25.56
CA THR A 294 -8.67 -6.64 24.26
C THR A 294 -7.57 -6.72 23.20
N PRO A 295 -7.46 -7.80 22.42
CA PRO A 295 -6.49 -7.87 21.33
C PRO A 295 -6.86 -6.87 20.21
N ILE A 296 -5.86 -6.45 19.43
CA ILE A 296 -6.03 -5.63 18.23
C ILE A 296 -5.46 -6.33 17.00
#